data_AF-A0A7D8YHE7-F1
#
_entry.id   AF-A0A7D8YHE7-F1
#
_cell.length_a   1.000
_cell.length_b   1.000
_cell.length_c   1.000
_cell.angle_alpha   90.00
_cell.angle_beta   90.00
_cell.angle_gamma   90.00
#
_symmetry.space_group_name_H-M   'P 1'
#
loop_
_entity.id
_entity.type
_entity.pdbx_description
1 polymer ?
#
loop_
_entity_poly.entity_id
_entity_poly.type
_entity_poly.pdbx_seq_one_letter_code
_entity_poly.pdbx_strand_id
1 'polypeptide(L)'
;MMSKPCKQGWLAAFLAIGWMLPLNVGVTSADETDSPESTGDAKATVSDEAVLLRYQLAAKETLRYEVTHVAKTKTRIRGAEEAAQVHTVSEKVWKVESVTEAGGMKFVHSVDAVEMMQKSGQADEIRWSSRSGEAAPILFQAVAEQMKQPIATVTINPRGQETEREQHSGTEMQFGMGGLTIAFPEEPVTVGGSWSVPREIKARGEAGEVKRIKARDTFTLEKVQTGVATLQVRTEILTPIEAASIKAQIVQQLSNGTIRFDVDAGRVLNKQLDWDETVVGFQGPNSLLEYRARVTETLLDGPPRTARR
;
A
#
# COMPACT_ATOMS: atom_id res chain seq x y z
N MET A 1 -52.57 -0.12 -5.28
CA MET A 1 -51.52 0.08 -6.31
C MET A 1 -50.30 0.71 -5.62
N MET A 2 -49.35 -0.11 -5.18
CA MET A 2 -48.14 0.34 -4.45
C MET A 2 -46.97 -0.56 -4.88
N SER A 3 -46.03 -0.01 -5.64
CA SER A 3 -44.82 -0.71 -6.08
C SER A 3 -43.80 -0.77 -4.95
N LYS A 4 -43.25 -1.97 -4.68
CA LYS A 4 -42.13 -2.13 -3.74
C LYS A 4 -40.86 -1.51 -4.35
N PRO A 5 -40.05 -0.75 -3.59
CA PRO A 5 -38.77 -0.24 -4.09
C PRO A 5 -37.81 -1.40 -4.39
N CYS A 6 -37.05 -1.27 -5.48
CA CYS A 6 -36.17 -2.34 -5.97
C CYS A 6 -34.90 -2.47 -5.11
N LYS A 7 -34.62 -3.65 -4.58
CA LYS A 7 -33.37 -3.96 -3.84
C LYS A 7 -32.24 -4.38 -4.80
N GLN A 8 -31.83 -3.48 -5.69
CA GLN A 8 -30.70 -3.69 -6.61
C GLN A 8 -29.98 -2.37 -6.87
N GLY A 9 -28.90 -2.12 -6.11
CA GLY A 9 -28.10 -0.89 -6.17
C GLY A 9 -27.11 -0.72 -5.00
N TRP A 10 -26.65 -1.83 -4.40
CA TRP A 10 -25.90 -1.83 -3.14
C TRP A 10 -24.83 -2.94 -3.14
N LEU A 11 -23.72 -2.71 -3.87
CA LEU A 11 -22.59 -3.66 -3.94
C LEU A 11 -21.25 -3.03 -4.37
N ALA A 12 -21.25 -1.92 -5.12
CA ALA A 12 -20.05 -1.29 -5.71
C ALA A 12 -19.10 -0.54 -4.73
N ALA A 13 -19.24 -0.71 -3.41
CA ALA A 13 -18.55 0.11 -2.40
C ALA A 13 -17.87 -0.70 -1.28
N PHE A 14 -17.78 -2.03 -1.38
CA PHE A 14 -17.15 -2.90 -0.38
C PHE A 14 -15.78 -3.42 -0.83
N LEU A 15 -14.71 -2.70 -0.47
CA LEU A 15 -13.32 -3.16 -0.59
C LEU A 15 -12.51 -2.84 0.69
N ALA A 16 -13.06 -3.26 1.84
CA ALA A 16 -12.41 -3.21 3.15
C ALA A 16 -12.60 -4.51 3.97
N ILE A 17 -13.67 -5.27 3.70
CA ILE A 17 -13.89 -6.63 4.24
C ILE A 17 -14.27 -7.50 3.04
N GLY A 18 -13.55 -8.60 2.84
CA GLY A 18 -13.82 -9.49 1.72
C GLY A 18 -15.01 -10.40 1.98
N TRP A 19 -15.86 -10.60 0.97
CA TRP A 19 -16.70 -11.78 0.67
C TRP A 19 -17.17 -11.57 -0.79
N MET A 20 -17.21 -12.62 -1.62
CA MET A 20 -17.61 -12.46 -3.03
C MET A 20 -18.23 -13.76 -3.54
N LEU A 21 -19.40 -13.65 -4.18
CA LEU A 21 -20.07 -14.68 -4.96
C LEU A 21 -20.34 -14.12 -6.36
N PRO A 22 -20.38 -14.97 -7.41
CA PRO A 22 -20.20 -14.50 -8.77
C PRO A 22 -21.47 -13.89 -9.38
N LEU A 23 -21.27 -12.84 -10.16
CA LEU A 23 -22.12 -12.52 -11.31
C LEU A 23 -21.29 -12.64 -12.59
N ASN A 24 -21.99 -13.01 -13.66
CA ASN A 24 -21.47 -13.19 -15.03
C ASN A 24 -21.41 -11.79 -15.71
N VAL A 25 -21.93 -11.63 -16.93
CA VAL A 25 -22.39 -10.34 -17.52
C VAL A 25 -21.29 -9.50 -18.20
N GLY A 26 -21.18 -9.49 -19.56
CA GLY A 26 -20.20 -8.60 -20.24
C GLY A 26 -20.24 -8.27 -21.77
N VAL A 27 -19.31 -7.41 -22.29
CA VAL A 27 -19.22 -6.54 -23.52
C VAL A 27 -18.98 -5.04 -23.09
N THR A 28 -18.46 -4.01 -23.81
CA THR A 28 -17.78 -3.76 -25.12
C THR A 28 -16.41 -3.04 -24.96
N SER A 29 -15.56 -3.13 -26.01
CA SER A 29 -14.10 -2.83 -26.03
C SER A 29 -13.73 -1.47 -26.68
N ALA A 30 -12.44 -1.31 -27.05
CA ALA A 30 -11.71 -0.14 -27.59
C ALA A 30 -11.28 0.89 -26.51
N ASP A 31 -10.00 1.29 -26.34
CA ASP A 31 -8.88 1.71 -27.25
C ASP A 31 -8.89 3.25 -27.48
N GLU A 32 -7.76 3.99 -27.55
CA GLU A 32 -6.32 3.66 -27.48
C GLU A 32 -5.50 4.85 -26.89
N THR A 33 -4.15 4.74 -26.90
CA THR A 33 -3.02 5.74 -26.87
C THR A 33 -3.25 7.27 -26.68
N ASP A 34 -2.28 8.11 -26.26
CA ASP A 34 -0.80 8.03 -26.32
C ASP A 34 -0.11 8.83 -25.17
N SER A 35 1.23 8.76 -25.07
CA SER A 35 2.09 9.60 -24.19
C SER A 35 2.88 10.64 -25.00
N PRO A 36 3.61 11.58 -24.36
CA PRO A 36 5.07 11.37 -24.30
C PRO A 36 5.83 11.97 -23.09
N GLU A 37 7.14 11.65 -23.09
CA GLU A 37 8.30 12.16 -22.35
C GLU A 37 8.33 13.69 -22.07
N SER A 38 8.87 14.23 -20.96
CA SER A 38 10.09 14.00 -20.15
C SER A 38 11.26 14.95 -20.48
N THR A 39 11.74 15.73 -19.49
CA THR A 39 13.05 16.40 -19.51
C THR A 39 13.44 16.92 -18.10
N GLY A 40 14.75 16.97 -17.78
CA GLY A 40 15.26 17.90 -16.75
C GLY A 40 16.07 17.31 -15.59
N ASP A 41 17.14 16.56 -15.88
CA ASP A 41 17.98 15.95 -14.85
C ASP A 41 18.96 16.94 -14.17
N ALA A 42 19.21 16.79 -12.87
CA ALA A 42 20.11 17.64 -12.09
C ALA A 42 21.21 16.79 -11.43
N LYS A 43 22.44 16.92 -11.94
CA LYS A 43 23.53 15.98 -11.68
C LYS A 43 24.05 16.03 -10.24
N ALA A 44 23.48 15.17 -9.39
CA ALA A 44 23.99 14.88 -8.05
C ALA A 44 25.28 14.07 -8.08
N THR A 45 26.12 14.26 -7.05
CA THR A 45 27.20 13.31 -6.73
C THR A 45 26.58 11.98 -6.27
N VAL A 46 26.95 10.90 -6.92
CA VAL A 46 26.58 9.52 -6.56
C VAL A 46 27.86 8.83 -6.04
N SER A 47 27.75 8.04 -4.99
CA SER A 47 28.86 7.24 -4.46
C SER A 47 28.74 5.78 -4.90
N ASP A 48 29.77 5.25 -5.56
CA ASP A 48 29.85 3.84 -5.96
C ASP A 48 30.22 2.88 -4.80
N GLU A 49 30.45 3.43 -3.60
CA GLU A 49 30.76 2.66 -2.39
C GLU A 49 29.55 1.81 -1.94
N ALA A 50 29.84 0.61 -1.39
CA ALA A 50 28.81 -0.34 -0.98
C ALA A 50 28.22 0.04 0.39
N VAL A 51 26.92 0.27 0.45
CA VAL A 51 26.22 0.80 1.63
C VAL A 51 25.42 -0.28 2.36
N LEU A 52 25.59 -0.35 3.68
CA LEU A 52 24.91 -1.33 4.54
C LEU A 52 23.57 -0.76 5.05
N LEU A 53 22.46 -1.19 4.45
CA LEU A 53 21.12 -0.73 4.83
C LEU A 53 20.63 -1.44 6.10
N ARG A 54 20.39 -0.68 7.18
CA ARG A 54 19.92 -1.19 8.48
C ARG A 54 18.97 -0.22 9.17
N TYR A 55 17.95 -0.75 9.84
CA TYR A 55 17.10 0.03 10.74
C TYR A 55 17.84 0.35 12.05
N GLN A 56 17.70 1.59 12.53
CA GLN A 56 18.36 2.12 13.72
C GLN A 56 17.35 2.93 14.56
N LEU A 57 16.30 2.26 15.05
CA LEU A 57 15.26 2.89 15.86
C LEU A 57 15.70 2.95 17.33
N ALA A 58 15.38 4.04 18.03
CA ALA A 58 15.71 4.18 19.45
C ALA A 58 14.56 3.74 20.38
N ALA A 59 14.90 3.16 21.53
CA ALA A 59 13.89 2.79 22.53
C ALA A 59 13.15 4.05 23.05
N LYS A 60 11.82 3.97 23.15
CA LYS A 60 10.89 5.08 23.47
C LYS A 60 10.77 6.16 22.36
N GLU A 61 11.36 5.94 21.20
CA GLU A 61 11.12 6.79 20.02
C GLU A 61 9.66 6.64 19.55
N THR A 62 9.12 7.70 18.95
CA THR A 62 7.83 7.64 18.26
C THR A 62 8.00 8.19 16.85
N LEU A 63 7.86 7.32 15.86
CA LEU A 63 7.83 7.71 14.45
C LEU A 63 6.37 7.97 14.04
N ARG A 64 6.15 9.07 13.32
CA ARG A 64 4.85 9.45 12.76
C ARG A 64 5.02 9.53 11.25
N TYR A 65 4.06 9.01 10.51
CA TYR A 65 4.06 9.01 9.05
C TYR A 65 2.70 9.48 8.55
N GLU A 66 2.69 10.43 7.62
CA GLU A 66 1.51 10.68 6.80
C GLU A 66 1.48 9.63 5.69
N VAL A 67 0.39 8.88 5.60
CA VAL A 67 0.13 7.92 4.52
C VAL A 67 -1.09 8.40 3.76
N THR A 68 -0.84 8.93 2.56
CA THR A 68 -1.85 9.41 1.61
C THR A 68 -2.06 8.35 0.53
N HIS A 69 -3.28 7.85 0.41
CA HIS A 69 -3.71 6.89 -0.61
C HIS A 69 -4.80 7.55 -1.47
N VAL A 70 -4.52 7.68 -2.77
CA VAL A 70 -5.50 8.11 -3.78
C VAL A 70 -5.70 6.94 -4.73
N ALA A 71 -6.94 6.52 -4.95
CA ALA A 71 -7.24 5.50 -5.96
C ALA A 71 -8.53 5.81 -6.73
N LYS A 72 -8.49 5.50 -8.02
CA LYS A 72 -9.62 5.46 -8.94
C LYS A 72 -9.70 4.06 -9.54
N THR A 73 -10.79 3.37 -9.24
CA THR A 73 -11.14 2.08 -9.85
C THR A 73 -12.25 2.33 -10.85
N LYS A 74 -12.10 1.84 -12.08
CA LYS A 74 -13.16 1.86 -13.10
C LYS A 74 -13.41 0.44 -13.60
N THR A 75 -14.67 0.05 -13.61
CA THR A 75 -15.12 -1.31 -13.89
C THR A 75 -16.20 -1.26 -14.95
N ARG A 76 -16.03 -2.02 -16.05
CA ARG A 76 -17.04 -2.15 -17.11
C ARG A 76 -17.53 -3.59 -17.23
N ILE A 77 -18.85 -3.78 -17.12
CA ILE A 77 -19.56 -5.06 -17.04
C ILE A 77 -20.84 -4.94 -17.90
N ARG A 78 -20.83 -5.58 -19.09
CA ARG A 78 -21.89 -5.63 -20.13
C ARG A 78 -22.38 -4.25 -20.58
N GLY A 79 -21.43 -3.34 -20.77
CA GLY A 79 -21.68 -1.95 -21.15
C GLY A 79 -22.09 -1.04 -20.00
N ALA A 80 -22.45 -1.58 -18.82
CA ALA A 80 -22.52 -0.78 -17.60
C ALA A 80 -21.11 -0.41 -17.15
N GLU A 81 -20.88 0.84 -16.79
CA GLU A 81 -19.60 1.34 -16.27
C GLU A 81 -19.82 1.94 -14.88
N GLU A 82 -19.07 1.44 -13.91
CA GLU A 82 -19.01 1.95 -12.54
C GLU A 82 -17.62 2.50 -12.27
N ALA A 83 -17.52 3.63 -11.59
CA ALA A 83 -16.26 4.25 -11.21
C ALA A 83 -16.28 4.62 -9.73
N ALA A 84 -15.33 4.08 -8.95
CA ALA A 84 -15.13 4.43 -7.56
C ALA A 84 -13.87 5.30 -7.43
N GLN A 85 -13.94 6.34 -6.60
CA GLN A 85 -12.80 7.18 -6.24
C GLN A 85 -12.69 7.22 -4.71
N VAL A 86 -11.48 7.07 -4.21
CA VAL A 86 -11.14 7.22 -2.79
C VAL A 86 -9.92 8.11 -2.63
N HIS A 87 -9.93 8.93 -1.59
CA HIS A 87 -8.77 9.64 -1.09
C HIS A 87 -8.75 9.51 0.43
N THR A 88 -7.68 8.94 0.97
CA THR A 88 -7.49 8.74 2.40
C THR A 88 -6.13 9.30 2.80
N VAL A 89 -6.11 10.21 3.79
CA VAL A 89 -4.89 10.68 4.45
C VAL A 89 -4.90 10.13 5.87
N SER A 90 -3.82 9.50 6.32
CA SER A 90 -3.78 8.85 7.65
C SER A 90 -2.47 9.08 8.38
N GLU A 91 -2.53 9.24 9.70
CA GLU A 91 -1.36 9.42 10.55
C GLU A 91 -0.95 8.07 11.16
N LYS A 92 -0.13 7.30 10.44
CA LYS A 92 0.46 6.05 10.93
C LYS A 92 1.50 6.36 12.00
N VAL A 93 1.44 5.67 13.13
CA VAL A 93 2.37 5.86 14.25
C VAL A 93 3.01 4.54 14.64
N TRP A 94 4.33 4.56 14.85
CA TRP A 94 5.08 3.48 15.51
C TRP A 94 5.66 4.01 16.83
N LYS A 95 5.31 3.38 17.94
CA LYS A 95 5.84 3.68 19.28
C LYS A 95 6.83 2.57 19.64
N VAL A 96 8.12 2.87 19.68
CA VAL A 96 9.18 1.88 19.94
C VAL A 96 9.24 1.60 21.44
N GLU A 97 8.90 0.38 21.85
CA GLU A 97 8.87 -0.01 23.26
C GLU A 97 10.28 -0.31 23.79
N SER A 98 11.05 -1.07 23.02
CA SER A 98 12.37 -1.56 23.41
C SER A 98 13.25 -1.86 22.21
N VAL A 99 14.56 -1.91 22.47
CA VAL A 99 15.60 -2.37 21.56
C VAL A 99 16.50 -3.33 22.34
N THR A 100 16.78 -4.51 21.79
CA THR A 100 17.64 -5.52 22.42
C THR A 100 19.11 -5.28 22.12
N GLU A 101 20.01 -5.92 22.88
CA GLU A 101 21.47 -5.84 22.65
C GLU A 101 21.88 -6.35 21.26
N ALA A 102 21.10 -7.25 20.65
CA ALA A 102 21.27 -7.72 19.28
C ALA A 102 20.64 -6.78 18.21
N GLY A 103 20.18 -5.59 18.61
CA GLY A 103 19.52 -4.62 17.74
C GLY A 103 18.11 -5.02 17.31
N GLY A 104 17.45 -5.97 17.99
CA GLY A 104 16.04 -6.29 17.73
C GLY A 104 15.13 -5.19 18.28
N MET A 105 14.28 -4.60 17.44
CA MET A 105 13.44 -3.44 17.77
C MET A 105 11.98 -3.86 17.87
N LYS A 106 11.34 -3.62 19.03
CA LYS A 106 9.91 -3.90 19.26
C LYS A 106 9.11 -2.61 19.29
N PHE A 107 8.03 -2.54 18.52
CA PHE A 107 7.19 -1.35 18.42
C PHE A 107 5.70 -1.68 18.28
N VAL A 108 4.86 -0.78 18.80
CA VAL A 108 3.40 -0.81 18.60
C VAL A 108 3.04 0.08 17.42
N HIS A 109 2.33 -0.47 16.45
CA HIS A 109 1.72 0.25 15.35
C HIS A 109 0.26 0.64 15.68
N SER A 110 -0.04 1.93 15.57
CA SER A 110 -1.40 2.50 15.60
C SER A 110 -1.61 3.47 14.43
N VAL A 111 -2.84 3.94 14.25
CA VAL A 111 -3.17 5.12 13.42
C VAL A 111 -3.81 6.16 14.35
N ASP A 112 -3.19 7.33 14.49
CA ASP A 112 -3.63 8.36 15.45
C ASP A 112 -4.76 9.26 14.89
N ALA A 113 -4.89 9.35 13.57
CA ALA A 113 -5.97 10.07 12.88
C ALA A 113 -6.13 9.62 11.41
N VAL A 114 -7.31 9.90 10.82
CA VAL A 114 -7.60 9.67 9.40
C VAL A 114 -8.55 10.75 8.85
N GLU A 115 -8.36 11.11 7.58
CA GLU A 115 -9.31 11.86 6.76
C GLU A 115 -9.67 10.99 5.55
N MET A 116 -10.96 10.86 5.25
CA MET A 116 -11.49 9.94 4.24
C MET A 116 -12.47 10.66 3.32
N MET A 117 -12.30 10.46 2.01
CA MET A 117 -13.23 10.82 0.97
C MET A 117 -13.52 9.57 0.12
N GLN A 118 -14.81 9.34 -0.19
CA GLN A 118 -15.23 8.32 -1.13
C GLN A 118 -16.37 8.82 -2.02
N LYS A 119 -16.26 8.53 -3.33
CA LYS A 119 -17.29 8.77 -4.34
C LYS A 119 -17.52 7.53 -5.18
N SER A 120 -18.78 7.23 -5.51
CA SER A 120 -19.15 6.08 -6.35
C SER A 120 -20.12 6.49 -7.45
N GLY A 121 -19.68 6.34 -8.71
CA GLY A 121 -20.43 6.72 -9.90
C GLY A 121 -20.88 8.18 -9.89
N GLN A 122 -22.19 8.37 -10.02
CA GLN A 122 -22.88 9.67 -10.01
C GLN A 122 -23.30 10.12 -8.60
N ALA A 123 -23.08 9.31 -7.56
CA ALA A 123 -23.51 9.65 -6.20
C ALA A 123 -22.72 10.81 -5.59
N ASP A 124 -23.31 11.47 -4.59
CA ASP A 124 -22.64 12.50 -3.80
C ASP A 124 -21.39 11.95 -3.08
N GLU A 125 -20.44 12.85 -2.85
CA GLU A 125 -19.15 12.52 -2.27
C GLU A 125 -19.23 12.52 -0.74
N ILE A 126 -18.94 11.37 -0.12
CA ILE A 126 -18.94 11.23 1.33
C ILE A 126 -17.54 11.60 1.84
N ARG A 127 -17.47 12.57 2.77
CA ARG A 127 -16.25 12.98 3.45
C ARG A 127 -16.40 12.82 4.95
N TRP A 128 -15.30 12.52 5.64
CA TRP A 128 -15.20 12.53 7.10
C TRP A 128 -13.74 12.71 7.54
N SER A 129 -13.51 13.34 8.69
CA SER A 129 -12.20 13.41 9.35
C SER A 129 -12.34 13.03 10.81
N SER A 130 -11.47 12.16 11.30
CA SER A 130 -11.42 11.77 12.72
C SER A 130 -10.96 12.90 13.64
N ARG A 131 -10.62 14.08 13.08
CA ARG A 131 -10.31 15.30 13.84
C ARG A 131 -11.48 16.28 13.92
N SER A 132 -12.57 16.07 13.16
CA SER A 132 -13.74 16.97 13.11
C SER A 132 -14.56 17.02 14.42
N GLY A 133 -14.56 15.92 15.17
CA GLY A 133 -15.50 15.71 16.29
C GLY A 133 -16.89 15.23 15.86
N GLU A 134 -17.15 15.10 14.56
CA GLU A 134 -18.40 14.58 14.02
C GLU A 134 -18.43 13.04 14.06
N ALA A 135 -19.62 12.48 14.29
CA ALA A 135 -19.83 11.03 14.25
C ALA A 135 -19.53 10.48 12.85
N ALA A 136 -18.75 9.40 12.79
CA ALA A 136 -18.38 8.77 11.53
C ALA A 136 -19.62 8.28 10.76
N PRO A 137 -19.74 8.54 9.45
CA PRO A 137 -20.68 7.85 8.59
C PRO A 137 -20.55 6.32 8.73
N ILE A 138 -21.65 5.57 8.60
CA ILE A 138 -21.67 4.09 8.75
C ILE A 138 -20.57 3.41 7.91
N LEU A 139 -20.27 3.95 6.73
CA LEU A 139 -19.23 3.48 5.82
C LEU A 139 -17.80 3.54 6.39
N PHE A 140 -17.54 4.42 7.35
CA PHE A 140 -16.23 4.65 7.98
C PHE A 140 -16.20 4.29 9.47
N GLN A 141 -17.32 3.86 10.06
CA GLN A 141 -17.43 3.55 11.50
C GLN A 141 -16.36 2.54 11.97
N ALA A 142 -16.14 1.46 11.22
CA ALA A 142 -15.13 0.45 11.56
C ALA A 142 -13.68 0.98 11.55
N VAL A 143 -13.41 2.07 10.83
CA VAL A 143 -12.12 2.78 10.86
C VAL A 143 -12.06 3.70 12.09
N ALA A 144 -13.15 4.42 12.38
CA ALA A 144 -13.25 5.29 13.55
C ALA A 144 -13.03 4.53 14.87
N GLU A 145 -13.58 3.33 14.99
CA GLU A 145 -13.41 2.44 16.15
C GLU A 145 -11.96 1.94 16.36
N GLN A 146 -11.13 1.95 15.31
CA GLN A 146 -9.71 1.56 15.38
C GLN A 146 -8.76 2.74 15.68
N MET A 147 -9.24 3.98 15.66
CA MET A 147 -8.38 5.16 15.84
C MET A 147 -7.75 5.19 17.24
N LYS A 148 -6.42 5.43 17.25
CA LYS A 148 -5.53 5.48 18.43
C LYS A 148 -5.41 4.15 19.21
N GLN A 149 -6.03 3.07 18.73
CA GLN A 149 -5.85 1.72 19.27
C GLN A 149 -4.60 1.05 18.68
N PRO A 150 -3.98 0.08 19.37
CA PRO A 150 -3.02 -0.83 18.77
C PRO A 150 -3.67 -1.63 17.61
N ILE A 151 -2.97 -1.67 16.48
CA ILE A 151 -3.30 -2.53 15.34
C ILE A 151 -2.46 -3.79 15.41
N ALA A 152 -1.14 -3.63 15.60
CA ALA A 152 -0.20 -4.73 15.80
C ALA A 152 0.96 -4.30 16.72
N THR A 153 1.49 -5.23 17.52
CA THR A 153 2.83 -5.15 18.10
C THR A 153 3.76 -5.97 17.22
N VAL A 154 4.90 -5.41 16.81
CA VAL A 154 5.85 -6.04 15.88
C VAL A 154 7.27 -5.96 16.42
N THR A 155 7.99 -7.07 16.32
CA THR A 155 9.44 -7.13 16.57
C THR A 155 10.17 -7.37 15.25
N ILE A 156 11.14 -6.50 14.93
CA ILE A 156 12.02 -6.61 13.75
C ILE A 156 13.48 -6.79 14.17
N ASN A 157 14.29 -7.41 13.31
CA ASN A 157 15.75 -7.37 13.42
C ASN A 157 16.35 -6.10 12.75
N PRO A 158 17.67 -5.83 12.86
CA PRO A 158 18.32 -4.70 12.19
C PRO A 158 18.15 -4.64 10.66
N ARG A 159 17.83 -5.77 10.01
CA ARG A 159 17.54 -5.83 8.57
C ARG A 159 16.08 -5.50 8.23
N GLY A 160 15.26 -5.15 9.22
CA GLY A 160 13.82 -4.89 9.03
C GLY A 160 13.00 -6.15 8.76
N GLN A 161 13.56 -7.35 8.97
CA GLN A 161 12.82 -8.60 8.88
C GLN A 161 12.00 -8.77 10.16
N GLU A 162 10.71 -9.01 10.01
CA GLU A 162 9.80 -9.31 11.12
C GLU A 162 10.13 -10.69 11.71
N THR A 163 10.38 -10.72 13.03
CA THR A 163 10.65 -11.96 13.79
C THR A 163 9.46 -12.39 14.63
N GLU A 164 8.55 -11.46 14.93
CA GLU A 164 7.36 -11.68 15.76
C GLU A 164 6.30 -10.61 15.44
N ARG A 165 5.03 -11.02 15.42
CA ARG A 165 3.88 -10.10 15.36
C ARG A 165 2.75 -10.61 16.23
N GLU A 166 2.19 -9.69 17.00
CA GLU A 166 0.92 -9.81 17.73
C GLU A 166 -0.10 -8.89 17.06
N GLN A 167 -1.20 -9.43 16.54
CA GLN A 167 -2.26 -8.65 15.90
C GLN A 167 -3.37 -8.34 16.92
N HIS A 168 -3.66 -7.06 17.14
CA HIS A 168 -4.65 -6.59 18.12
C HIS A 168 -6.01 -6.28 17.48
N SER A 169 -6.00 -5.66 16.31
CA SER A 169 -7.22 -5.24 15.61
C SER A 169 -7.06 -5.23 14.09
N GLY A 170 -8.18 -5.17 13.37
CA GLY A 170 -8.22 -5.23 11.91
C GLY A 170 -7.78 -6.58 11.32
N THR A 171 -7.57 -6.60 10.01
CA THR A 171 -6.90 -7.70 9.30
C THR A 171 -5.47 -7.29 8.94
N GLU A 172 -4.63 -8.26 8.60
CA GLU A 172 -3.33 -7.98 7.98
C GLU A 172 -3.53 -7.43 6.56
N MET A 173 -3.72 -6.12 6.43
CA MET A 173 -4.03 -5.48 5.15
C MET A 173 -2.76 -5.21 4.32
N GLN A 174 -2.23 -6.26 3.71
CA GLN A 174 -1.19 -6.18 2.68
C GLN A 174 -1.77 -5.58 1.36
N PHE A 175 -2.03 -4.27 1.33
CA PHE A 175 -2.47 -3.50 0.14
C PHE A 175 -1.36 -3.36 -0.93
N GLY A 176 -0.67 -4.45 -1.27
CA GLY A 176 0.55 -4.44 -2.09
C GLY A 176 1.79 -3.86 -1.41
N MET A 177 1.60 -2.87 -0.53
CA MET A 177 2.56 -2.10 0.26
C MET A 177 3.65 -2.90 1.01
N GLY A 178 3.61 -4.23 1.02
CA GLY A 178 4.54 -5.08 1.76
C GLY A 178 4.14 -5.23 3.22
N GLY A 179 5.13 -5.55 4.07
CA GLY A 179 4.99 -5.42 5.52
C GLY A 179 5.12 -3.97 5.99
N LEU A 180 5.12 -3.77 7.30
CA LEU A 180 5.41 -2.45 7.89
C LEU A 180 6.83 -1.97 7.55
N THR A 181 7.78 -2.90 7.43
CA THR A 181 9.20 -2.67 7.15
C THR A 181 9.67 -3.31 5.86
N ILE A 182 10.86 -2.90 5.41
CA ILE A 182 11.57 -3.47 4.26
C ILE A 182 12.59 -4.48 4.78
N ALA A 183 12.65 -5.68 4.18
CA ALA A 183 13.70 -6.64 4.48
C ALA A 183 14.95 -6.33 3.63
N PHE A 184 16.01 -5.84 4.29
CA PHE A 184 17.30 -5.53 3.70
C PHE A 184 18.20 -6.76 3.53
N PRO A 185 19.18 -6.75 2.61
CA PRO A 185 20.13 -7.82 2.43
C PRO A 185 21.13 -7.89 3.59
N GLU A 186 21.87 -8.98 3.67
CA GLU A 186 22.87 -9.18 4.74
C GLU A 186 24.14 -8.38 4.47
N GLU A 187 24.59 -8.39 3.22
CA GLU A 187 25.80 -7.71 2.75
C GLU A 187 25.50 -6.25 2.36
N PRO A 188 26.51 -5.36 2.34
CA PRO A 188 26.40 -4.02 1.76
C PRO A 188 26.03 -4.06 0.27
N VAL A 189 25.30 -3.06 -0.21
CA VAL A 189 24.83 -2.97 -1.60
C VAL A 189 25.50 -1.77 -2.29
N THR A 190 26.13 -1.98 -3.44
CA THR A 190 26.60 -0.88 -4.31
C THR A 190 25.44 -0.23 -5.05
N VAL A 191 25.61 0.99 -5.55
CA VAL A 191 24.67 1.56 -6.53
C VAL A 191 24.53 0.62 -7.74
N GLY A 192 23.31 0.46 -8.25
CA GLY A 192 22.93 -0.53 -9.26
C GLY A 192 22.78 -1.97 -8.73
N GLY A 193 23.11 -2.23 -7.46
CA GLY A 193 22.93 -3.53 -6.82
C GLY A 193 21.47 -3.79 -6.41
N SER A 194 21.04 -5.05 -6.53
CA SER A 194 19.66 -5.47 -6.25
C SER A 194 19.56 -6.67 -5.32
N TRP A 195 18.44 -6.79 -4.60
CA TRP A 195 18.07 -7.98 -3.83
C TRP A 195 16.56 -8.26 -3.97
N SER A 196 16.13 -9.49 -3.65
CA SER A 196 14.70 -9.86 -3.72
C SER A 196 14.19 -10.41 -2.39
N VAL A 197 12.97 -10.06 -2.02
CA VAL A 197 12.24 -10.57 -0.86
C VAL A 197 11.08 -11.46 -1.33
N PRO A 198 11.03 -12.76 -0.98
CA PRO A 198 9.98 -13.65 -1.46
C PRO A 198 8.62 -13.36 -0.81
N ARG A 199 7.52 -13.50 -1.57
CA ARG A 199 6.15 -13.31 -1.09
C ARG A 199 5.20 -14.41 -1.62
N GLU A 200 4.14 -14.67 -0.85
CA GLU A 200 3.00 -15.49 -1.27
C GLU A 200 1.75 -14.63 -1.32
N ILE A 201 1.22 -14.40 -2.52
CA ILE A 201 -0.06 -13.74 -2.74
C ILE A 201 -1.16 -14.80 -2.79
N LYS A 202 -2.32 -14.52 -2.18
CA LYS A 202 -3.47 -15.43 -2.16
C LYS A 202 -4.59 -14.88 -3.04
N ALA A 203 -5.09 -15.70 -3.96
CA ALA A 203 -6.25 -15.41 -4.78
C ALA A 203 -7.24 -16.59 -4.74
N ARG A 204 -8.51 -16.36 -5.09
CA ARG A 204 -9.50 -17.43 -5.29
C ARG A 204 -9.64 -17.76 -6.77
N GLY A 205 -9.63 -19.05 -7.10
CA GLY A 205 -10.03 -19.53 -8.41
C GLY A 205 -11.54 -19.69 -8.53
N GLU A 206 -11.98 -20.16 -9.69
CA GLU A 206 -13.38 -20.16 -10.11
C GLU A 206 -14.22 -21.23 -9.41
N ALA A 207 -13.60 -22.29 -8.89
CA ALA A 207 -14.24 -23.27 -8.00
C ALA A 207 -14.15 -22.85 -6.51
N GLY A 208 -13.69 -21.63 -6.23
CA GLY A 208 -13.50 -21.10 -4.87
C GLY A 208 -12.18 -21.54 -4.22
N GLU A 209 -11.32 -22.26 -4.93
CA GLU A 209 -10.07 -22.79 -4.40
C GLU A 209 -9.03 -21.68 -4.15
N VAL A 210 -8.31 -21.74 -3.03
CA VAL A 210 -7.29 -20.74 -2.69
C VAL A 210 -5.98 -21.06 -3.42
N LYS A 211 -5.71 -20.27 -4.47
CA LYS A 211 -4.45 -20.32 -5.23
C LYS A 211 -3.39 -19.48 -4.53
N ARG A 212 -2.24 -20.10 -4.27
CA ARG A 212 -1.03 -19.48 -3.74
C ARG A 212 -0.13 -19.10 -4.92
N ILE A 213 0.04 -17.80 -5.13
CA ILE A 213 0.84 -17.22 -6.20
C ILE A 213 2.18 -16.81 -5.60
N LYS A 214 3.26 -17.45 -6.03
CA LYS A 214 4.61 -17.04 -5.64
C LYS A 214 4.96 -15.73 -6.34
N ALA A 215 5.49 -14.79 -5.57
CA ALA A 215 5.99 -13.51 -6.05
C ALA A 215 7.32 -13.20 -5.36
N ARG A 216 8.00 -12.15 -5.83
CA ARG A 216 9.10 -11.51 -5.09
C ARG A 216 9.02 -10.01 -5.24
N ASP A 217 9.31 -9.27 -4.18
CA ASP A 217 9.57 -7.84 -4.27
C ASP A 217 11.08 -7.67 -4.49
N THR A 218 11.45 -7.25 -5.69
CA THR A 218 12.84 -6.91 -6.05
C THR A 218 13.08 -5.43 -5.74
N PHE A 219 14.18 -5.15 -5.05
CA PHE A 219 14.65 -3.83 -4.70
C PHE A 219 16.00 -3.56 -5.37
N THR A 220 16.22 -2.35 -5.86
CA THR A 220 17.51 -1.90 -6.44
C THR A 220 17.95 -0.62 -5.77
N LEU A 221 19.23 -0.50 -5.41
CA LEU A 221 19.83 0.74 -4.92
C LEU A 221 20.16 1.65 -6.10
N GLU A 222 19.23 2.53 -6.47
CA GLU A 222 19.38 3.45 -7.61
C GLU A 222 20.44 4.53 -7.34
N LYS A 223 20.56 4.99 -6.09
CA LYS A 223 21.42 6.12 -5.73
C LYS A 223 21.62 6.23 -4.22
N VAL A 224 22.79 6.72 -3.80
CA VAL A 224 23.02 7.27 -2.46
C VAL A 224 23.47 8.72 -2.59
N GLN A 225 22.90 9.62 -1.77
CA GLN A 225 23.30 11.02 -1.68
C GLN A 225 23.02 11.56 -0.27
N THR A 226 24.04 12.13 0.38
CA THR A 226 23.93 12.85 1.66
C THR A 226 23.17 12.05 2.74
N GLY A 227 23.66 10.84 3.04
CA GLY A 227 23.04 9.92 4.03
C GLY A 227 21.76 9.23 3.56
N VAL A 228 21.17 9.63 2.43
CA VAL A 228 19.90 9.06 1.93
C VAL A 228 20.14 8.10 0.75
N ALA A 229 19.71 6.86 0.92
CA ALA A 229 19.59 5.88 -0.14
C ALA A 229 18.22 6.01 -0.84
N THR A 230 18.20 6.06 -2.16
CA THR A 230 17.00 5.93 -2.99
C THR A 230 16.95 4.52 -3.58
N LEU A 231 15.85 3.82 -3.33
CA LEU A 231 15.61 2.46 -3.78
C LEU A 231 14.43 2.43 -4.75
N GLN A 232 14.56 1.72 -5.88
CA GLN A 232 13.42 1.28 -6.66
C GLN A 232 12.87 -0.02 -6.04
N VAL A 233 11.55 -0.23 -6.07
CA VAL A 233 10.90 -1.49 -5.70
C VAL A 233 9.92 -1.93 -6.79
N ARG A 234 9.90 -3.23 -7.08
CA ARG A 234 8.94 -3.86 -8.01
C ARG A 234 8.57 -5.28 -7.57
N THR A 235 7.28 -5.59 -7.55
CA THR A 235 6.79 -6.97 -7.41
C THR A 235 6.86 -7.70 -8.75
N GLU A 236 7.50 -8.86 -8.75
CA GLU A 236 7.52 -9.81 -9.86
C GLU A 236 6.71 -11.06 -9.51
N ILE A 237 5.83 -11.48 -10.43
CA ILE A 237 5.06 -12.72 -10.29
C ILE A 237 5.88 -13.90 -10.84
N LEU A 238 6.04 -14.94 -10.03
CA LEU A 238 6.84 -16.14 -10.32
C LEU A 238 5.97 -17.38 -10.63
N THR A 239 4.66 -17.29 -10.41
CA THR A 239 3.68 -18.34 -10.75
C THR A 239 2.82 -17.83 -11.92
N PRO A 240 2.75 -18.52 -13.07
CA PRO A 240 1.93 -18.09 -14.21
C PRO A 240 0.45 -17.86 -13.85
N ILE A 241 -0.17 -16.86 -14.49
CA ILE A 241 -1.56 -16.44 -14.23
C ILE A 241 -2.30 -16.29 -15.56
N GLU A 242 -2.85 -17.41 -16.04
CA GLU A 242 -3.63 -17.44 -17.29
C GLU A 242 -5.01 -16.77 -17.15
N ALA A 243 -5.58 -16.77 -15.93
CA ALA A 243 -6.95 -16.31 -15.70
C ALA A 243 -6.99 -14.82 -15.30
N ALA A 244 -7.64 -14.00 -16.14
CA ALA A 244 -7.88 -12.58 -15.85
C ALA A 244 -8.67 -12.36 -14.54
N SER A 245 -9.56 -13.29 -14.19
CA SER A 245 -10.29 -13.34 -12.91
C SER A 245 -9.35 -13.42 -11.69
N ILE A 246 -8.15 -13.98 -11.87
CA ILE A 246 -7.08 -14.01 -10.85
C ILE A 246 -6.23 -12.74 -10.92
N LYS A 247 -5.83 -12.26 -12.12
CA LYS A 247 -5.06 -11.01 -12.25
C LYS A 247 -5.79 -9.85 -11.54
N ALA A 248 -7.10 -9.72 -11.74
CA ALA A 248 -7.93 -8.69 -11.11
C ALA A 248 -7.94 -8.73 -9.56
N GLN A 249 -7.73 -9.89 -8.94
CA GLN A 249 -7.67 -10.02 -7.47
C GLN A 249 -6.31 -9.62 -6.89
N ILE A 250 -5.25 -9.71 -7.68
CA ILE A 250 -3.87 -9.44 -7.22
C ILE A 250 -3.31 -8.11 -7.71
N VAL A 251 -4.03 -7.40 -8.58
CA VAL A 251 -3.58 -6.15 -9.22
C VAL A 251 -3.16 -5.08 -8.21
N GLN A 252 -3.92 -4.95 -7.12
CA GLN A 252 -3.65 -4.04 -6.00
C GLN A 252 -2.51 -4.52 -5.09
N GLN A 253 -1.97 -5.71 -5.32
CA GLN A 253 -0.90 -6.32 -4.52
C GLN A 253 0.49 -6.21 -5.17
N LEU A 254 0.58 -5.71 -6.40
CA LEU A 254 1.83 -5.53 -7.13
C LEU A 254 2.47 -4.18 -6.77
N SER A 255 3.53 -4.15 -5.98
CA SER A 255 4.29 -2.91 -5.74
C SER A 255 5.04 -2.48 -7.01
N ASN A 256 5.04 -1.19 -7.30
CA ASN A 256 5.96 -0.52 -8.21
C ASN A 256 6.18 0.91 -7.69
N GLY A 257 7.42 1.36 -7.55
CA GLY A 257 7.70 2.72 -7.09
C GLY A 257 9.03 2.88 -6.37
N THR A 258 9.16 3.93 -5.56
CA THR A 258 10.42 4.37 -4.96
C THR A 258 10.35 4.47 -3.44
N ILE A 259 11.48 4.27 -2.78
CA ILE A 259 11.68 4.43 -1.33
C ILE A 259 12.90 5.31 -1.10
N ARG A 260 12.81 6.24 -0.15
CA ARG A 260 13.94 7.00 0.38
C ARG A 260 14.20 6.57 1.81
N PHE A 261 15.40 6.04 2.06
CA PHE A 261 15.84 5.53 3.35
C PHE A 261 17.01 6.36 3.86
N ASP A 262 16.89 6.88 5.08
CA ASP A 262 17.97 7.50 5.82
C ASP A 262 18.87 6.39 6.37
N VAL A 263 20.10 6.31 5.85
CA VAL A 263 21.09 5.30 6.23
C VAL A 263 21.66 5.63 7.61
N ASP A 264 21.94 6.91 7.87
CA ASP A 264 22.58 7.40 9.09
C ASP A 264 21.63 7.27 10.30
N ALA A 265 20.36 7.63 10.13
CA ALA A 265 19.31 7.50 11.14
C ALA A 265 18.51 6.18 11.03
N GLY A 266 18.87 5.29 10.10
CA GLY A 266 18.31 3.95 9.90
C GLY A 266 16.78 3.89 9.84
N ARG A 267 16.15 4.66 8.95
CA ARG A 267 14.68 4.78 8.87
C ARG A 267 14.18 5.15 7.48
N VAL A 268 12.96 4.75 7.15
CA VAL A 268 12.27 5.24 5.94
C VAL A 268 11.90 6.71 6.14
N LEU A 269 12.29 7.57 5.18
CA LEU A 269 11.88 8.97 5.11
C LEU A 269 10.64 9.14 4.23
N ASN A 270 10.58 8.42 3.12
CA ASN A 270 9.47 8.48 2.18
C ASN A 270 9.38 7.16 1.40
N LYS A 271 8.18 6.82 0.94
CA LYS A 271 7.88 5.67 0.08
C LYS A 271 6.69 6.03 -0.80
N GLN A 272 6.87 5.97 -2.11
CA GLN A 272 5.79 6.12 -3.08
C GLN A 272 5.60 4.81 -3.85
N LEU A 273 4.35 4.38 -3.97
CA LEU A 273 3.94 3.26 -4.81
C LEU A 273 2.86 3.74 -5.79
N ASP A 274 2.97 3.30 -7.04
CA ASP A 274 2.16 3.71 -8.18
C ASP A 274 1.60 2.48 -8.91
N TRP A 275 0.29 2.48 -9.15
CA TRP A 275 -0.42 1.45 -9.89
C TRP A 275 -1.03 2.06 -11.15
N ASP A 276 -0.55 1.64 -12.32
CA ASP A 276 -1.19 1.84 -13.62
C ASP A 276 -1.46 0.46 -14.22
N GLU A 277 -2.66 -0.07 -13.97
CA GLU A 277 -2.97 -1.46 -14.29
C GLU A 277 -4.34 -1.63 -14.93
N THR A 278 -4.39 -2.49 -15.93
CA THR A 278 -5.62 -2.80 -16.68
C THR A 278 -5.76 -4.32 -16.82
N VAL A 279 -6.98 -4.82 -16.60
CA VAL A 279 -7.33 -6.24 -16.71
C VAL A 279 -8.59 -6.38 -17.56
N VAL A 280 -8.41 -6.84 -18.79
CA VAL A 280 -9.50 -7.26 -19.68
C VAL A 280 -9.90 -8.70 -19.33
N GLY A 281 -11.19 -9.00 -19.37
CA GLY A 281 -11.69 -10.39 -19.34
C GLY A 281 -11.91 -11.00 -17.95
N PHE A 282 -11.89 -10.22 -16.87
CA PHE A 282 -11.91 -10.74 -15.50
C PHE A 282 -13.26 -11.33 -15.04
N GLN A 283 -14.36 -10.98 -15.71
CA GLN A 283 -15.71 -11.55 -15.58
C GLN A 283 -16.24 -11.89 -16.98
N GLY A 284 -15.80 -13.03 -17.52
CA GLY A 284 -15.95 -13.41 -18.94
C GLY A 284 -15.10 -12.56 -19.88
N PRO A 285 -15.07 -12.82 -21.23
CA PRO A 285 -14.21 -12.13 -22.24
C PRO A 285 -14.56 -10.66 -22.50
N ASN A 286 -15.25 -10.08 -21.54
CA ASN A 286 -16.49 -9.35 -21.72
C ASN A 286 -16.50 -8.21 -20.65
N SER A 287 -15.35 -7.87 -20.07
CA SER A 287 -15.25 -7.00 -18.90
C SER A 287 -13.91 -6.28 -18.85
N LEU A 288 -13.87 -5.14 -18.16
CA LEU A 288 -12.68 -4.31 -18.01
C LEU A 288 -12.56 -3.87 -16.54
N LEU A 289 -11.37 -4.01 -15.97
CA LEU A 289 -10.98 -3.39 -14.71
C LEU A 289 -9.77 -2.48 -14.98
N GLU A 290 -9.95 -1.18 -14.78
CA GLU A 290 -8.88 -0.19 -14.67
C GLU A 290 -8.65 0.09 -13.19
N TYR A 291 -7.42 -0.10 -12.71
CA TYR A 291 -6.99 0.37 -11.39
C TYR A 291 -5.91 1.43 -11.58
N ARG A 292 -6.14 2.63 -11.03
CA ARG A 292 -5.19 3.74 -11.01
C ARG A 292 -5.04 4.21 -9.58
N ALA A 293 -3.87 4.05 -8.98
CA ALA A 293 -3.65 4.43 -7.59
C ALA A 293 -2.24 4.95 -7.32
N ARG A 294 -2.13 5.79 -6.29
CA ARG A 294 -0.87 6.17 -5.66
C ARG A 294 -1.01 6.05 -4.14
N VAL A 295 -0.02 5.45 -3.51
CA VAL A 295 0.22 5.56 -2.08
C VAL A 295 1.53 6.31 -1.87
N THR A 296 1.50 7.38 -1.08
CA THR A 296 2.69 8.07 -0.59
C THR A 296 2.70 8.03 0.93
N GLU A 297 3.72 7.39 1.49
CA GLU A 297 4.07 7.42 2.91
C GLU A 297 5.25 8.37 3.11
N THR A 298 5.15 9.33 4.04
CA THR A 298 6.23 10.28 4.36
C THR A 298 6.39 10.41 5.87
N LEU A 299 7.63 10.32 6.35
CA LEU A 299 7.97 10.54 7.76
C LEU A 299 7.67 12.00 8.13
N LEU A 300 6.85 12.19 9.15
CA LEU A 300 6.60 13.49 9.77
C LEU A 300 7.72 13.76 10.78
N ASP A 301 8.25 14.98 10.78
CA ASP A 301 9.35 15.39 11.64
C ASP A 301 9.05 15.17 13.13
N GLY A 302 10.10 14.80 13.87
CA GLY A 302 10.08 14.75 15.34
C GLY A 302 9.87 16.13 15.99
N PRO A 303 9.82 16.20 17.33
CA PRO A 303 9.51 17.43 18.06
C PRO A 303 10.42 18.60 17.65
N PRO A 304 9.91 19.84 17.68
CA PRO A 304 10.51 20.98 16.99
C PRO A 304 11.95 21.21 17.42
N ARG A 305 12.82 21.47 16.43
CA ARG A 305 14.24 21.85 16.62
C ARG A 305 14.33 23.08 17.53
N THR A 306 14.51 22.86 18.83
CA THR A 306 14.89 23.92 19.77
C THR A 306 16.29 24.38 19.43
N ALA A 307 16.39 25.58 18.84
CA ALA A 307 17.67 26.21 18.56
C ALA A 307 18.45 26.35 19.89
N ARG A 308 19.61 25.69 19.97
CA ARG A 308 20.54 25.92 21.07
C ARG A 308 21.06 27.35 20.96
N ARG A 309 21.02 28.07 22.09
CA ARG A 309 21.55 29.42 22.27
C ARG A 309 22.81 29.35 23.13
#